data_AF-A0A368G8Z5-F1
#
_entry.id   AF-A0A368G8Z5-F1
#
_cell.length_a   1.000
_cell.length_b   1.000
_cell.length_c   1.000
_cell.angle_alpha   90.00
_cell.angle_beta   90.00
_cell.angle_gamma   90.00
#
_symmetry.space_group_name_H-M   'P 1'
#
loop_
_entity.id
_entity.type
_entity.pdbx_description
1 polymer ?
#
loop_
_entity_poly.entity_id
_entity_poly.type
_entity_poly.pdbx_seq_one_letter_code
_entity_poly.pdbx_strand_id
1 'polypeptide(L)'
;MNKLQSFWKLSNTYTTNDERWTQRQDDINQMLINTINVSSWLILNALVPKALPDDVIKRYEAQFVRWPEMLPPVNRTVLTQSLKTLRSFISSLLEAQFTTTHVQPLIELCMTVRLKVVSDVIDKGVENICALGAKENWKQDFSSSIAAKTALPDFYENEVFDCLSAVRDALATTGYPGEACLFSRERFRSTLVDIFVHLITAIRHCFDR
;
A
#
# COMPACT_ATOMS: atom_id res chain seq x y z
N MET A 1 -3.17 -12.31 18.88
CA MET A 1 -1.96 -12.30 18.03
C MET A 1 -1.02 -13.50 18.26
N ASN A 2 -1.13 -14.24 19.38
CA ASN A 2 -0.06 -15.19 19.78
C ASN A 2 -0.19 -16.64 19.26
N LYS A 3 -1.34 -17.07 18.70
CA LYS A 3 -1.55 -18.51 18.41
C LYS A 3 -0.60 -19.08 17.35
N LEU A 4 -0.37 -18.36 16.25
CA LEU A 4 0.52 -18.81 15.17
C LEU A 4 1.99 -18.84 15.62
N GLN A 5 2.42 -17.80 16.34
CA GLN A 5 3.76 -17.73 16.92
C GLN A 5 3.97 -18.81 17.99
N SER A 6 2.99 -19.04 18.86
CA SER A 6 3.03 -20.13 19.84
C SER A 6 3.11 -21.49 19.15
N PHE A 7 2.29 -21.72 18.12
CA PHE A 7 2.35 -22.96 17.33
C PHE A 7 3.73 -23.18 16.72
N TRP A 8 4.31 -22.15 16.08
CA TRP A 8 5.65 -22.24 15.49
C TRP A 8 6.75 -22.49 16.52
N LYS A 9 6.67 -21.82 17.68
CA LYS A 9 7.62 -22.06 18.77
C LYS A 9 7.52 -23.49 19.30
N LEU A 10 6.29 -24.01 19.45
CA LEU A 10 6.05 -25.38 19.88
C LEU A 10 6.56 -26.37 18.84
N SER A 11 6.28 -26.19 17.54
CA SER A 11 6.77 -27.09 16.49
C SER A 11 8.28 -27.23 16.52
N ASN A 12 9.00 -26.11 16.61
CA ASN A 12 10.46 -26.10 16.66
C ASN A 12 11.02 -26.76 17.93
N THR A 13 10.27 -26.72 19.04
CA THR A 13 10.69 -27.32 20.31
C THR A 13 10.47 -28.83 20.35
N TYR A 14 9.35 -29.32 19.79
CA TYR A 14 8.91 -30.70 19.99
C TYR A 14 9.35 -31.67 18.91
N THR A 15 9.71 -31.21 17.72
CA THR A 15 9.94 -32.13 16.60
C THR A 15 11.43 -32.48 16.40
N THR A 16 12.39 -31.80 17.06
CA THR A 16 13.85 -31.94 16.83
C THR A 16 14.44 -33.32 17.15
N ASN A 17 13.77 -34.13 17.96
CA ASN A 17 14.22 -35.47 18.36
C ASN A 17 13.49 -36.62 17.61
N ASP A 18 12.70 -36.30 16.57
CA ASP A 18 11.93 -37.29 15.80
C ASP A 18 12.72 -37.75 14.56
N GLU A 19 12.77 -39.06 14.29
CA GLU A 19 13.40 -39.62 13.08
C GLU A 19 12.76 -39.11 11.78
N ARG A 20 11.49 -38.67 11.84
CA ARG A 20 10.75 -38.05 10.73
C ARG A 20 10.71 -36.52 10.80
N TRP A 21 11.57 -35.90 11.62
CA TRP A 21 11.64 -34.46 11.83
C TRP A 21 11.56 -33.67 10.53
N THR A 22 12.41 -33.99 9.55
CA THR A 22 12.50 -33.23 8.28
C THR A 22 11.16 -33.19 7.55
N GLN A 23 10.49 -34.33 7.39
CA GLN A 23 9.19 -34.40 6.72
C GLN A 23 8.12 -33.61 7.49
N ARG A 24 8.08 -33.75 8.83
CA ARG A 24 7.10 -33.02 9.65
C ARG A 24 7.34 -31.52 9.61
N GLN A 25 8.60 -31.10 9.60
CA GLN A 25 8.97 -29.69 9.50
C GLN A 25 8.55 -29.11 8.15
N ASP A 26 8.73 -29.87 7.06
CA ASP A 26 8.26 -29.47 5.73
C ASP A 26 6.73 -29.35 5.66
N ASP A 27 5.99 -30.32 6.21
CA ASP A 27 4.53 -30.27 6.28
C ASP A 27 4.04 -29.05 7.08
N ILE A 28 4.71 -28.74 8.20
CA ILE A 28 4.41 -27.57 9.04
C ILE A 28 4.71 -26.27 8.28
N ASN A 29 5.86 -26.18 7.61
CA ASN A 29 6.21 -25.02 6.79
C ASN A 29 5.17 -24.79 5.69
N GLN A 30 4.73 -25.85 5.00
CA GLN A 30 3.67 -25.77 3.99
C GLN A 30 2.33 -25.33 4.59
N MET A 31 1.95 -25.86 5.76
CA MET A 31 0.73 -25.45 6.44
C MET A 31 0.75 -23.96 6.81
N LEU A 32 1.90 -23.46 7.29
CA LEU A 32 2.10 -22.04 7.60
C LEU A 32 1.98 -21.18 6.35
N ILE A 33 2.68 -21.54 5.26
CA ILE A 33 2.63 -20.83 3.99
C ILE A 33 1.19 -20.77 3.47
N ASN A 34 0.48 -21.89 3.46
CA ASN A 34 -0.90 -21.95 2.98
C ASN A 34 -1.85 -21.10 3.82
N THR A 35 -1.72 -21.16 5.15
CA THR A 35 -2.54 -20.36 6.07
C THR A 35 -2.32 -18.86 5.88
N ILE A 36 -1.05 -18.46 5.77
CA ILE A 36 -0.65 -17.07 5.52
C ILE A 36 -1.15 -16.62 4.15
N ASN A 37 -0.98 -17.45 3.12
CA ASN A 37 -1.37 -17.12 1.75
C ASN A 37 -2.89 -16.94 1.60
N VAL A 38 -3.69 -17.85 2.16
CA VAL A 38 -5.16 -17.71 2.18
C VAL A 38 -5.56 -16.44 2.94
N SER A 39 -4.94 -16.18 4.09
CA SER A 39 -5.20 -14.96 4.85
C SER A 39 -4.83 -13.70 4.05
N SER A 40 -3.72 -13.73 3.31
CA SER A 40 -3.30 -12.64 2.44
C SER A 40 -4.32 -12.37 1.34
N TRP A 41 -4.91 -13.40 0.73
CA TRP A 41 -5.96 -13.22 -0.28
C TRP A 41 -7.24 -12.63 0.31
N LEU A 42 -7.64 -13.05 1.52
CA LEU A 42 -8.80 -12.47 2.19
C LEU A 42 -8.58 -10.98 2.51
N ILE A 43 -7.38 -10.62 2.99
CA ILE A 43 -7.03 -9.22 3.24
C ILE A 43 -6.97 -8.43 1.93
N LEU A 44 -6.40 -9.02 0.87
CA LEU A 44 -6.33 -8.38 -0.45
C LEU A 44 -7.73 -8.15 -1.03
N ASN A 45 -8.64 -9.11 -0.88
CA ASN A 45 -10.03 -8.97 -1.29
C ASN A 45 -10.74 -7.81 -0.59
N ALA A 46 -10.45 -7.60 0.71
CA ALA A 46 -11.05 -6.52 1.49
C ALA A 46 -10.46 -5.14 1.15
N LEU A 47 -9.14 -5.06 0.93
CA LEU A 47 -8.44 -3.78 0.76
C LEU A 47 -8.32 -3.35 -0.71
N VAL A 48 -7.97 -4.28 -1.58
CA VAL A 48 -7.69 -4.02 -3.01
C VAL A 48 -8.24 -5.16 -3.88
N PRO A 49 -9.57 -5.38 -3.92
CA PRO A 49 -10.15 -6.54 -4.60
C PRO A 49 -9.75 -6.69 -6.07
N LYS A 50 -9.52 -5.57 -6.78
CA LYS A 50 -9.06 -5.56 -8.18
C LYS A 50 -7.63 -6.08 -8.38
N ALA A 51 -6.85 -6.23 -7.31
CA ALA A 51 -5.48 -6.74 -7.37
C ALA A 51 -5.37 -8.24 -7.08
N LEU A 52 -6.48 -8.93 -6.81
CA LEU A 52 -6.48 -10.38 -6.68
C LEU A 52 -6.02 -11.03 -8.00
N PRO A 53 -5.19 -12.09 -7.95
CA PRO A 53 -4.81 -12.84 -9.13
C PRO A 53 -6.00 -13.45 -9.86
N ASP A 54 -5.99 -13.44 -11.19
CA ASP A 54 -7.10 -13.94 -12.02
C ASP A 54 -7.43 -15.42 -11.75
N ASP A 55 -6.42 -16.24 -11.48
CA ASP A 55 -6.59 -17.66 -11.14
C ASP A 55 -7.27 -17.84 -9.78
N VAL A 56 -6.96 -16.98 -8.82
CA VAL A 56 -7.61 -16.94 -7.49
C VAL A 56 -9.07 -16.53 -7.64
N ILE A 57 -9.36 -15.50 -8.43
CA ILE A 57 -10.73 -15.08 -8.72
C ILE A 57 -11.49 -16.24 -9.39
N LYS A 58 -10.98 -16.81 -10.48
CA LYS A 58 -11.66 -17.91 -11.21
C LYS A 58 -11.97 -19.12 -10.33
N ARG A 59 -11.11 -19.44 -9.37
CA ARG A 59 -11.29 -20.60 -8.48
C ARG A 59 -12.19 -20.34 -7.29
N TYR A 60 -12.18 -19.11 -6.77
CA TYR A 60 -12.75 -18.81 -5.45
C TYR A 60 -13.74 -17.63 -5.45
N GLU A 61 -14.12 -17.08 -6.60
CA GLU A 61 -15.03 -15.92 -6.71
C GLU A 61 -16.28 -16.08 -5.84
N ALA A 62 -16.93 -17.25 -5.89
CA ALA A 62 -18.14 -17.53 -5.12
C ALA A 62 -17.94 -17.57 -3.59
N GLN A 63 -16.69 -17.65 -3.12
CA GLN A 63 -16.32 -17.72 -1.71
C GLN A 63 -15.91 -16.33 -1.16
N PHE A 64 -15.53 -15.40 -2.03
CA PHE A 64 -15.19 -14.04 -1.61
C PHE A 64 -16.44 -13.21 -1.37
N VAL A 65 -16.41 -12.40 -0.33
CA VAL A 65 -17.46 -11.43 -0.04
C VAL A 65 -17.37 -10.28 -1.03
N ARG A 66 -18.53 -9.81 -1.52
CA ARG A 66 -18.63 -8.53 -2.23
C ARG A 66 -18.84 -7.42 -1.21
N TRP A 67 -17.80 -6.61 -1.01
CA TRP A 67 -17.83 -5.49 -0.08
C TRP A 67 -18.71 -4.35 -0.63
N PRO A 68 -19.50 -3.69 0.21
CA PRO A 68 -20.24 -2.49 -0.20
C PRO A 68 -19.26 -1.37 -0.56
N GLU A 69 -19.71 -0.45 -1.41
CA GLU A 69 -18.92 0.75 -1.70
C GLU A 69 -18.71 1.58 -0.44
N MET A 70 -17.47 1.97 -0.20
CA MET A 70 -17.09 2.81 0.92
C MET A 70 -16.80 4.23 0.45
N LEU A 71 -17.15 5.21 1.28
CA LEU A 71 -16.79 6.60 1.04
C LEU A 71 -15.26 6.73 0.93
N PRO A 72 -14.73 7.45 -0.08
CA PRO A 72 -13.29 7.54 -0.33
C PRO A 72 -12.44 7.96 0.88
N PRO A 73 -12.84 8.94 1.73
CA PRO A 73 -12.06 9.31 2.92
C PRO A 73 -11.93 8.18 3.95
N VAL A 74 -13.01 7.43 4.14
CA VAL A 74 -13.03 6.28 5.06
C VAL A 74 -12.13 5.18 4.51
N ASN A 75 -12.22 4.90 3.21
CA ASN A 75 -11.38 3.90 2.56
C ASN A 75 -9.89 4.21 2.67
N ARG A 76 -9.48 5.46 2.40
CA ARG A 76 -8.07 5.92 2.55
C ARG A 76 -7.55 5.74 3.99
N THR A 77 -8.39 6.05 4.97
CA THR A 77 -8.05 5.90 6.40
C THR A 77 -7.85 4.42 6.75
N VAL A 78 -8.78 3.56 6.34
CA VAL A 78 -8.71 2.11 6.56
C VAL A 78 -7.48 1.50 5.86
N LEU A 79 -7.20 1.89 4.62
CA LEU A 79 -6.01 1.43 3.87
C LEU A 79 -4.71 1.82 4.57
N THR A 80 -4.59 3.08 5.00
CA THR A 80 -3.40 3.58 5.70
C THR A 80 -3.17 2.86 7.02
N GLN A 81 -4.25 2.66 7.80
CA GLN A 81 -4.16 1.92 9.06
C GLN A 81 -3.81 0.45 8.82
N SER A 82 -4.43 -0.18 7.81
CA SER A 82 -4.17 -1.57 7.44
C SER A 82 -2.72 -1.78 7.01
N LEU A 83 -2.13 -0.82 6.29
CA LEU A 83 -0.71 -0.85 5.92
C LEU A 83 0.20 -0.85 7.17
N LYS A 84 -0.07 0.03 8.14
CA LYS A 84 0.70 0.09 9.39
C LYS A 84 0.60 -1.24 10.17
N THR A 85 -0.62 -1.77 10.29
CA THR A 85 -0.87 -3.06 10.96
C THR A 85 -0.18 -4.21 10.23
N LEU A 86 -0.22 -4.24 8.90
CA LEU A 86 0.41 -5.29 8.10
C LEU A 86 1.93 -5.28 8.24
N ARG A 87 2.57 -4.10 8.18
CA ARG A 87 4.02 -3.97 8.39
C ARG A 87 4.43 -4.44 9.78
N SER A 88 3.71 -4.00 10.81
CA SER A 88 3.95 -4.44 12.19
C SER A 88 3.78 -5.95 12.32
N PHE A 89 2.77 -6.53 11.69
CA PHE A 89 2.55 -7.98 11.71
C PHE A 89 3.69 -8.75 11.04
N ILE A 90 4.18 -8.30 9.88
CA ILE A 90 5.34 -8.90 9.22
C ILE A 90 6.57 -8.83 10.12
N SER A 91 6.86 -7.67 10.72
CA SER A 91 7.97 -7.50 11.67
C SER A 91 7.87 -8.49 12.82
N SER A 92 6.69 -8.60 13.45
CA SER A 92 6.47 -9.53 14.56
C SER A 92 6.60 -11.00 14.18
N LEU A 93 6.28 -11.40 12.94
CA LEU A 93 6.51 -12.76 12.47
C LEU A 93 8.01 -13.02 12.25
N LEU A 94 8.74 -12.07 11.67
CA LEU A 94 10.18 -12.19 11.47
C LEU A 94 10.94 -12.24 12.81
N GLU A 95 10.55 -11.40 13.78
CA GLU A 95 11.06 -11.44 15.16
C GLU A 95 10.78 -12.79 15.84
N ALA A 96 9.66 -13.43 15.50
CA ALA A 96 9.31 -14.78 15.95
C ALA A 96 10.01 -15.90 15.15
N GLN A 97 11.08 -15.58 14.40
CA GLN A 97 11.91 -16.51 13.63
C GLN A 97 11.14 -17.24 12.52
N PHE A 98 10.10 -16.62 11.95
CA PHE A 98 9.57 -17.07 10.67
C PHE A 98 10.57 -16.72 9.55
N THR A 99 10.71 -17.59 8.56
CA THR A 99 11.58 -17.35 7.41
C THR A 99 10.90 -16.38 6.43
N THR A 100 11.71 -15.74 5.58
CA THR A 100 11.19 -14.90 4.48
C THR A 100 10.21 -15.67 3.59
N THR A 101 10.48 -16.95 3.35
CA THR A 101 9.59 -17.83 2.57
C THR A 101 8.20 -17.94 3.20
N HIS A 102 8.10 -18.08 4.52
CA HIS A 102 6.81 -18.15 5.22
C HIS A 102 6.01 -16.85 5.08
N VAL A 103 6.69 -15.71 5.20
CA VAL A 103 6.02 -14.39 5.19
C VAL A 103 5.92 -13.79 3.78
N GLN A 104 6.45 -14.44 2.74
CA GLN A 104 6.46 -13.92 1.37
C GLN A 104 5.08 -13.46 0.89
N PRO A 105 3.98 -14.21 1.10
CA PRO A 105 2.64 -13.76 0.69
C PRO A 105 2.20 -12.46 1.37
N LEU A 106 2.64 -12.19 2.61
CA LEU A 106 2.37 -10.93 3.30
C LEU A 106 3.24 -9.79 2.78
N ILE A 107 4.48 -10.07 2.41
CA ILE A 107 5.38 -9.10 1.77
C ILE A 107 4.78 -8.64 0.43
N GLU A 108 4.31 -9.58 -0.40
CA GLU A 108 3.63 -9.29 -1.66
C GLU A 108 2.35 -8.46 -1.46
N LEU A 109 1.53 -8.84 -0.49
CA LEU A 109 0.35 -8.09 -0.09
C LEU A 109 0.72 -6.66 0.35
N CYS A 110 1.75 -6.52 1.18
CA CYS A 110 2.21 -5.24 1.70
C CYS A 110 2.65 -4.32 0.57
N MET A 111 3.42 -4.83 -0.39
CA MET A 111 3.82 -4.08 -1.58
C MET A 111 2.62 -3.60 -2.40
N THR A 112 1.60 -4.44 -2.56
CA THR A 112 0.37 -4.10 -3.28
C THR A 112 -0.45 -3.02 -2.55
N VAL A 113 -0.63 -3.17 -1.24
CA VAL A 113 -1.35 -2.19 -0.41
C VAL A 113 -0.60 -0.86 -0.37
N ARG A 114 0.73 -0.86 -0.28
CA ARG A 114 1.55 0.36 -0.36
C ARG A 114 1.34 1.10 -1.67
N LEU A 115 1.36 0.40 -2.80
CA LEU A 115 1.10 1.01 -4.11
C LEU A 115 -0.31 1.61 -4.17
N LYS A 116 -1.32 0.92 -3.64
CA LYS A 116 -2.69 1.42 -3.60
C LYS A 116 -2.83 2.68 -2.73
N VAL A 117 -2.18 2.72 -1.57
CA VAL A 117 -2.15 3.92 -0.71
C VAL A 117 -1.54 5.11 -1.46
N VAL A 118 -0.41 4.90 -2.15
CA VAL A 118 0.22 5.96 -2.95
C VAL A 118 -0.72 6.46 -4.04
N SER A 119 -1.34 5.55 -4.80
CA SER A 119 -2.31 5.90 -5.84
C SER A 119 -3.46 6.75 -5.28
N ASP A 120 -4.10 6.33 -4.19
CA ASP A 120 -5.28 7.01 -3.66
C ASP A 120 -4.98 8.39 -3.08
N VAL A 121 -3.76 8.60 -2.56
CA VAL A 121 -3.29 9.90 -2.08
C VAL A 121 -3.00 10.81 -3.26
N ILE A 122 -2.37 10.31 -4.31
CA ILE A 122 -2.05 11.11 -5.50
C ILE A 122 -3.32 11.47 -6.26
N ASP A 123 -4.27 10.54 -6.44
CA ASP A 123 -5.57 10.82 -7.04
C ASP A 123 -6.29 11.94 -6.29
N LYS A 124 -6.19 11.96 -4.95
CA LYS A 124 -6.73 13.05 -4.13
C LYS A 124 -6.01 14.39 -4.39
N GLY A 125 -4.68 14.35 -4.50
CA GLY A 125 -3.88 15.52 -4.84
C GLY A 125 -4.27 16.13 -6.17
N VAL A 126 -4.42 15.28 -7.20
CA VAL A 126 -4.89 15.67 -8.53
C VAL A 126 -6.26 16.33 -8.45
N GLU A 127 -7.23 15.72 -7.76
CA GLU A 127 -8.56 16.31 -7.55
C GLU A 127 -8.48 17.71 -6.93
N ASN A 128 -7.63 17.88 -5.91
CA ASN A 128 -7.48 19.16 -5.21
C ASN A 128 -6.83 20.22 -6.11
N ILE A 129 -5.79 19.84 -6.86
CA ILE A 129 -5.11 20.72 -7.82
C ILE A 129 -6.09 21.18 -8.89
N CYS A 130 -6.85 20.27 -9.50
CA CYS A 130 -7.87 20.60 -10.49
C CYS A 130 -8.94 21.56 -9.92
N ALA A 131 -9.26 21.45 -8.63
CA ALA A 131 -10.21 22.35 -7.97
C ALA A 131 -9.63 23.76 -7.70
N LEU A 132 -8.31 23.96 -7.78
CA LEU A 132 -7.69 25.28 -7.57
C LEU A 132 -8.15 26.31 -8.61
N GLY A 133 -8.33 25.91 -9.87
CA GLY A 133 -8.81 26.81 -10.92
C GLY A 133 -10.19 27.40 -10.62
N ALA A 134 -11.03 26.73 -9.82
CA ALA A 134 -12.31 27.28 -9.35
C ALA A 134 -12.18 28.28 -8.20
N LYS A 135 -11.09 28.20 -7.43
CA LYS A 135 -10.80 29.06 -6.28
C LYS A 135 -9.97 30.28 -6.65
N GLU A 136 -9.35 30.28 -7.83
CA GLU A 136 -8.56 31.40 -8.31
C GLU A 136 -9.46 32.59 -8.65
N ASN A 137 -9.24 33.70 -7.95
CA ASN A 137 -9.99 34.94 -8.14
C ASN A 137 -9.44 35.80 -9.31
N TRP A 138 -8.40 35.33 -10.01
CA TRP A 138 -7.65 36.02 -11.08
C TRP A 138 -7.31 37.48 -10.76
N LYS A 139 -7.27 37.86 -9.47
CA LYS A 139 -6.92 39.20 -9.05
C LYS A 139 -5.39 39.27 -9.01
N GLN A 140 -4.86 40.12 -9.87
CA GLN A 140 -3.44 40.45 -9.91
C GLN A 140 -3.12 41.36 -8.72
N ASP A 141 -2.32 40.87 -7.78
CA ASP A 141 -1.77 41.73 -6.73
C ASP A 141 -0.69 42.60 -7.35
N PHE A 142 -1.00 43.88 -7.53
CA PHE A 142 -0.06 44.88 -8.04
C PHE A 142 0.92 45.27 -6.93
N SER A 143 2.01 44.50 -6.78
CA SER A 143 3.19 44.99 -6.07
C SER A 143 3.98 45.91 -6.99
N SER A 144 4.34 47.10 -6.52
CA SER A 144 5.05 48.12 -7.29
C SER A 144 6.37 47.59 -7.86
N SER A 145 6.42 47.45 -9.18
CA SER A 145 7.58 47.18 -10.05
C SER A 145 7.96 45.74 -10.41
N ILE A 146 7.24 44.71 -9.96
CA ILE A 146 7.49 43.32 -10.37
C ILE A 146 6.18 42.71 -10.87
N ALA A 147 6.24 42.04 -12.02
CA ALA A 147 5.09 41.48 -12.75
C ALA A 147 4.03 40.87 -11.83
N ALA A 148 2.76 41.15 -12.13
CA ALA A 148 1.62 40.63 -11.40
C ALA A 148 1.67 39.09 -11.31
N LYS A 149 1.78 38.55 -10.09
CA LYS A 149 1.75 37.11 -9.80
C LYS A 149 0.40 36.76 -9.17
N THR A 150 -0.26 35.70 -9.65
CA THR A 150 -1.43 35.14 -8.96
C THR A 150 -0.96 34.21 -7.83
N ALA A 151 -1.84 33.90 -6.86
CA ALA A 151 -1.52 32.98 -5.78
C ALA A 151 -1.57 31.49 -6.19
N LEU A 152 -1.98 31.17 -7.44
CA LEU A 152 -2.14 29.79 -7.91
C LEU A 152 -0.86 28.94 -7.82
N PRO A 153 0.34 29.43 -8.22
CA PRO A 153 1.57 28.66 -8.09
C PRO A 153 1.83 28.23 -6.65
N ASP A 154 1.60 29.13 -5.69
CA ASP A 154 1.83 28.87 -4.27
C ASP A 154 0.82 27.84 -3.73
N PHE A 155 -0.45 27.91 -4.15
CA PHE A 155 -1.45 26.89 -3.80
C PHE A 155 -1.15 25.52 -4.42
N TYR A 156 -0.71 25.49 -5.69
CA TYR A 156 -0.31 24.25 -6.35
C TYR A 156 0.88 23.60 -5.64
N GLU A 157 1.92 24.37 -5.31
CA GLU A 157 3.10 23.86 -4.60
C GLU A 157 2.71 23.27 -3.25
N ASN A 158 1.79 23.90 -2.52
CA ASN A 158 1.28 23.37 -1.24
C ASN A 158 0.55 22.02 -1.43
N GLU A 159 -0.34 21.90 -2.41
CA GLU A 159 -1.04 20.63 -2.67
C GLU A 159 -0.08 19.50 -3.05
N VAL A 160 0.95 19.80 -3.86
CA VAL A 160 2.01 18.83 -4.20
C VAL A 160 2.80 18.44 -2.96
N PHE A 161 3.19 19.41 -2.12
CA PHE A 161 3.96 19.16 -0.91
C PHE A 161 3.18 18.28 0.08
N ASP A 162 1.90 18.59 0.30
CA ASP A 162 1.02 17.81 1.18
C ASP A 162 0.87 16.37 0.68
N CYS A 163 0.74 16.17 -0.63
CA CYS A 163 0.70 14.84 -1.23
C CYS A 163 2.01 14.08 -1.02
N LEU A 164 3.15 14.71 -1.28
CA LEU A 164 4.47 14.10 -1.08
C LEU A 164 4.70 13.71 0.39
N SER A 165 4.29 14.58 1.32
CA SER A 165 4.33 14.30 2.75
C SER A 165 3.47 13.09 3.12
N ALA A 166 2.26 13.01 2.57
CA ALA A 166 1.31 11.94 2.84
C ALA A 166 1.74 10.57 2.26
N VAL A 167 2.43 10.53 1.12
CA VAL A 167 2.93 9.26 0.54
C VAL A 167 4.24 8.78 1.15
N ARG A 168 4.97 9.64 1.86
CA ARG A 168 6.32 9.35 2.40
C ARG A 168 6.36 8.03 3.18
N ASP A 169 5.43 7.85 4.11
CA ASP A 169 5.39 6.66 4.96
C ASP A 169 5.11 5.40 4.13
N ALA A 170 4.26 5.47 3.11
CA ALA A 170 4.00 4.36 2.20
C ALA A 170 5.22 4.03 1.32
N LEU A 171 6.04 5.02 0.96
CA LEU A 171 7.26 4.83 0.17
C LEU A 171 8.45 4.34 1.01
N ALA A 172 8.47 4.61 2.31
CA ALA A 172 9.54 4.20 3.22
C ALA A 172 9.76 2.67 3.22
N THR A 173 10.99 2.25 3.53
CA THR A 173 11.42 0.84 3.59
C THR A 173 11.88 0.45 5.00
N THR A 174 11.25 1.03 6.00
CA THR A 174 11.62 0.90 7.43
C THR A 174 10.56 0.14 8.24
N GLY A 175 9.55 -0.44 7.59
CA GLY A 175 8.45 -1.12 8.24
C GLY A 175 8.80 -2.51 8.79
N TYR A 176 9.80 -3.18 8.23
CA TYR A 176 10.36 -4.45 8.72
C TYR A 176 11.74 -4.71 8.09
N PRO A 177 12.56 -5.61 8.65
CA PRO A 177 13.86 -5.96 8.10
C PRO A 177 13.76 -6.49 6.66
N GLY A 178 14.51 -5.87 5.73
CA GLY A 178 14.53 -6.27 4.32
C GLY A 178 13.30 -5.81 3.51
N GLU A 179 12.52 -4.85 4.00
CA GLU A 179 11.42 -4.27 3.21
C GLU A 179 11.94 -3.68 1.89
N ALA A 180 11.44 -4.19 0.76
CA ALA A 180 11.86 -3.74 -0.55
C ALA A 180 11.28 -2.36 -0.89
N CYS A 181 12.03 -1.60 -1.69
CA CYS A 181 11.54 -0.37 -2.29
C CYS A 181 10.47 -0.66 -3.36
N LEU A 182 9.38 0.12 -3.43
CA LEU A 182 8.36 -0.07 -4.47
C LEU A 182 8.94 0.07 -5.89
N PHE A 183 9.94 0.95 -6.08
CA PHE A 183 10.62 1.14 -7.36
C PHE A 183 11.52 -0.02 -7.78
N SER A 184 11.75 -1.02 -6.91
CA SER A 184 12.54 -2.21 -7.25
C SER A 184 11.85 -3.11 -8.27
N ARG A 185 10.52 -3.00 -8.41
CA ARG A 185 9.73 -3.79 -9.37
C ARG A 185 9.41 -2.96 -10.60
N GLU A 186 9.77 -3.46 -11.77
CA GLU A 186 9.58 -2.76 -13.05
C GLU A 186 8.14 -2.27 -13.26
N ARG A 187 7.17 -3.17 -13.02
CA ARG A 187 5.74 -2.87 -13.17
C ARG A 187 5.27 -1.76 -12.21
N PHE A 188 5.83 -1.70 -11.01
CA PHE A 188 5.47 -0.67 -10.04
C PHE A 188 6.17 0.64 -10.34
N ARG A 189 7.42 0.58 -10.78
CA ARG A 189 8.20 1.76 -11.18
C ARG A 189 7.49 2.55 -12.29
N SER A 190 7.08 1.88 -13.37
CA SER A 190 6.31 2.51 -14.45
C SER A 190 5.03 3.16 -13.92
N THR A 191 4.22 2.38 -13.20
CA THR A 191 2.95 2.87 -12.60
C THR A 191 3.17 4.08 -11.69
N LEU A 192 4.19 4.07 -10.83
CA LEU A 192 4.49 5.17 -9.91
C LEU A 192 4.92 6.42 -10.67
N VAL A 193 5.77 6.28 -11.68
CA VAL A 193 6.18 7.41 -12.54
C VAL A 193 4.96 8.03 -13.20
N ASP A 194 4.08 7.22 -13.78
CA ASP A 194 2.86 7.70 -14.45
C ASP A 194 1.96 8.47 -13.47
N ILE A 195 1.76 7.94 -12.27
CA ILE A 195 0.95 8.57 -11.21
C ILE A 195 1.56 9.92 -10.76
N PHE A 196 2.88 9.99 -10.54
CA PHE A 196 3.53 11.25 -10.16
C PHE A 196 3.57 12.27 -11.30
N VAL A 197 3.73 11.84 -12.55
CA VAL A 197 3.60 12.72 -13.72
C VAL A 197 2.18 13.27 -13.81
N HIS A 198 1.17 12.44 -13.51
CA HIS A 198 -0.22 12.89 -13.49
C HIS A 198 -0.44 14.00 -12.44
N LEU A 199 0.12 13.86 -11.23
CA LEU A 199 0.08 14.91 -10.20
C LEU A 199 0.64 16.24 -10.71
N ILE A 200 1.85 16.21 -11.30
CA ILE A 200 2.55 17.41 -11.75
C ILE A 200 1.82 18.08 -12.91
N THR A 201 1.23 17.28 -13.80
CA THR A 201 0.54 17.79 -15.00
C THR A 201 -0.91 18.21 -14.75
N ALA A 202 -1.49 17.86 -13.58
CA ALA A 202 -2.87 18.20 -13.22
C ALA A 202 -3.15 19.71 -13.25
N ILE A 203 -2.13 20.55 -13.01
CA ILE A 203 -2.25 22.02 -13.05
C ILE A 203 -2.74 22.54 -14.41
N ARG A 204 -2.55 21.78 -15.51
CA ARG A 204 -3.08 22.13 -16.84
C ARG A 204 -4.59 22.34 -16.83
N HIS A 205 -5.32 21.55 -16.04
CA HIS A 205 -6.78 21.69 -15.90
C HIS A 205 -7.22 23.03 -15.31
N CYS A 206 -6.34 23.75 -14.62
CA CYS A 206 -6.63 25.10 -14.15
C CYS A 206 -6.61 26.13 -15.28
N PHE A 207 -5.91 25.84 -16.38
CA PHE A 207 -5.72 26.75 -17.52
C PHE A 207 -6.63 26.46 -18.71
N ASP A 208 -7.12 25.22 -18.87
CA ASP A 208 -7.97 24.79 -19.99
C ASP A 208 -9.46 25.24 -19.87
N ARG A 209 -9.72 26.45 -19.34
CA ARG A 209 -11.06 27.05 -19.20
C ARG A 209 -11.43 27.98 -20.35
#